data_AF-A0AA42ZQQ2-F1
#
_entry.id   AF-A0AA42ZQQ2-F1
#
_cell.length_a   1.000
_cell.length_b   1.000
_cell.length_c   1.000
_cell.angle_alpha   90.00
_cell.angle_beta   90.00
_cell.angle_gamma   90.00
#
_symmetry.space_group_name_H-M   'P 1'
#
loop_
_entity.id
_entity.type
_entity.pdbx_description
1 polymer ?
#
loop_
_entity_poly.entity_id
_entity_poly.type
_entity_poly.pdbx_seq_one_letter_code
_entity_poly.pdbx_strand_id
1 'polypeptide(L)'
;MFSKIDKGEELLSERIETVRRRTESERRLSIIGAATTIYGDVECVSALQVFGVVEGDVRSRVLVVEFGAHIEGRVFAERLLVYGSIHGPVTATDIGIEASARILGNITHNSLMIAPGAFLEGRRPWRPRPVVG
;
A
#
# COMPACT_ATOMS: atom_id res chain seq x y z
N MET A 1 18.32 -18.62 49.44
CA MET A 1 17.48 -17.42 49.34
C MET A 1 17.52 -16.94 47.90
N PHE A 2 16.36 -16.92 47.20
CA PHE A 2 15.98 -16.21 45.96
C PHE A 2 16.93 -16.35 44.74
N SER A 3 16.51 -16.51 43.49
CA SER A 3 15.30 -16.07 42.81
C SER A 3 15.06 -17.02 41.64
N LYS A 4 13.94 -17.76 41.67
CA LYS A 4 13.40 -18.36 40.45
C LYS A 4 12.72 -17.21 39.72
N ILE A 5 13.37 -16.72 38.67
CA ILE A 5 12.73 -15.78 37.74
C ILE A 5 11.51 -16.50 37.18
N ASP A 6 10.33 -15.97 37.49
CA ASP A 6 9.05 -16.57 37.17
C ASP A 6 8.83 -16.57 35.66
N LYS A 7 8.58 -17.74 35.08
CA LYS A 7 8.21 -17.94 33.66
C LYS A 7 7.07 -17.02 33.18
N GLY A 8 6.30 -16.44 34.11
CA GLY A 8 5.25 -15.45 33.80
C GLY A 8 5.78 -14.11 33.28
N GLU A 9 6.97 -13.66 33.71
CA GLU A 9 7.54 -12.37 33.26
C GLU A 9 8.12 -12.46 31.85
N GLU A 10 8.62 -13.64 31.47
CA GLU A 10 9.15 -13.94 30.12
C GLU A 10 8.02 -13.96 29.08
N LEU A 11 6.89 -14.62 29.40
CA LEU A 11 5.69 -14.67 28.55
C LEU A 11 4.98 -13.30 28.44
N LEU A 12 5.03 -12.49 29.49
CA LEU A 12 4.50 -11.13 29.46
C LEU A 12 5.37 -10.23 28.55
N SER A 13 6.68 -10.41 28.58
CA SER A 13 7.65 -9.67 27.76
C SER A 13 7.49 -10.00 26.27
N GLU A 14 7.36 -11.28 25.91
CA GLU A 14 7.08 -11.70 24.52
C GLU A 14 5.76 -11.14 23.98
N ARG A 15 4.72 -11.11 24.83
CA ARG A 15 3.42 -10.53 24.48
C ARG A 15 3.48 -9.01 24.32
N ILE A 16 4.22 -8.31 25.20
CA ILE A 16 4.44 -6.85 25.12
C ILE A 16 5.23 -6.49 23.85
N GLU A 17 6.25 -7.27 23.50
CA GLU A 17 6.99 -7.08 22.24
C GLU A 17 6.15 -7.35 21.00
N THR A 18 5.31 -8.38 21.02
CA THR A 18 4.43 -8.71 19.89
C THR A 18 3.36 -7.64 19.69
N VAL A 19 2.81 -7.09 20.78
CA VAL A 19 1.90 -5.92 20.73
C VAL A 19 2.66 -4.71 20.22
N ARG A 20 3.84 -4.39 20.78
CA ARG A 20 4.68 -3.27 20.31
C ARG A 20 5.03 -3.38 18.82
N ARG A 21 5.44 -4.55 18.31
CA ARG A 21 5.76 -4.76 16.89
C ARG A 21 4.54 -4.54 15.98
N ARG A 22 3.33 -4.96 16.41
CA ARG A 22 2.09 -4.66 15.68
C ARG A 22 1.81 -3.15 15.67
N THR A 23 1.88 -2.50 16.82
CA THR A 23 1.64 -1.05 16.92
C THR A 23 2.73 -0.23 16.25
N GLU A 24 3.97 -0.71 16.16
CA GLU A 24 5.08 0.00 15.52
C GLU A 24 4.99 -0.02 14.00
N SER A 25 4.46 -1.10 13.43
CA SER A 25 4.08 -1.16 12.01
C SER A 25 2.91 -0.21 11.69
N GLU A 26 2.04 0.07 12.66
CA GLU A 26 0.98 1.10 12.57
C GLU A 26 1.52 2.52 12.86
N ARG A 27 2.61 2.66 13.62
CA ARG A 27 3.25 3.95 13.96
C ARG A 27 4.18 4.51 12.89
N ARG A 28 4.41 3.79 11.79
CA ARG A 28 5.20 4.28 10.65
C ARG A 28 4.30 4.60 9.47
N LEU A 29 3.24 5.34 9.74
CA LEU A 29 2.38 5.92 8.71
C LEU A 29 2.95 7.28 8.30
N SER A 30 3.25 7.43 7.01
CA SER A 30 3.58 8.71 6.40
C SER A 30 2.36 9.24 5.67
N ILE A 31 2.06 10.53 5.85
CA ILE A 31 0.89 11.16 5.24
C ILE A 31 1.32 12.37 4.40
N ILE A 32 0.91 12.39 3.13
CA ILE A 32 1.00 13.55 2.25
C ILE A 32 -0.35 14.25 2.27
N GLY A 33 -0.39 15.46 2.81
CA GLY A 33 -1.63 16.23 2.99
C GLY A 33 -2.22 16.73 1.67
N ALA A 34 -3.54 17.00 1.66
CA ALA A 34 -4.30 17.36 0.45
C ALA A 34 -3.82 18.63 -0.27
N ALA A 35 -3.23 19.59 0.44
CA ALA A 35 -2.69 20.83 -0.13
C ALA A 35 -1.20 20.72 -0.52
N THR A 36 -0.70 19.50 -0.73
CA THR A 36 0.71 19.24 -1.04
C THR A 36 0.83 18.71 -2.46
N THR A 37 1.72 19.32 -3.25
CA THR A 37 2.17 18.76 -4.52
C THR A 37 3.64 18.40 -4.39
N ILE A 38 3.97 17.15 -4.69
CA ILE A 38 5.35 16.66 -4.70
C ILE A 38 5.77 16.45 -6.16
N TYR A 39 6.92 17.03 -6.52
CA TYR A 39 7.56 16.81 -7.80
C TYR A 39 8.85 16.00 -7.57
N GLY A 40 8.95 14.83 -8.18
CA GLY A 40 10.06 13.89 -8.02
C GLY A 40 9.67 12.60 -7.31
N ASP A 41 10.68 11.81 -6.94
CA ASP A 41 10.48 10.44 -6.47
C ASP A 41 10.22 10.37 -4.96
N VAL A 42 9.25 9.54 -4.57
CA VAL A 42 8.84 9.33 -3.17
C VAL A 42 9.07 7.87 -2.78
N GLU A 43 9.95 7.64 -1.81
CA GLU A 43 10.18 6.31 -1.25
C GLU A 43 9.78 6.25 0.23
N CYS A 44 8.91 5.30 0.57
CA CYS A 44 8.44 5.07 1.93
C CYS A 44 8.62 3.59 2.31
N VAL A 45 9.34 3.32 3.40
CA VAL A 45 9.67 1.94 3.81
C VAL A 45 8.44 1.16 4.32
N SER A 46 7.40 1.86 4.76
CA SER A 46 6.23 1.28 5.42
C SER A 46 4.93 1.70 4.73
N ALA A 47 4.03 2.39 5.44
CA ALA A 47 2.74 2.81 4.93
C ALA A 47 2.78 4.29 4.52
N LEU A 48 2.33 4.57 3.30
CA LEU A 48 2.17 5.90 2.75
C LEU A 48 0.69 6.15 2.43
N GLN A 49 0.15 7.23 2.97
CA GLN A 49 -1.17 7.76 2.65
C GLN A 49 -1.02 9.06 1.88
N VAL A 50 -1.69 9.16 0.74
CA VAL A 50 -1.62 10.33 -0.14
C VAL A 50 -3.00 10.93 -0.27
N PHE A 51 -3.15 12.18 0.15
CA PHE A 51 -4.35 13.01 -0.07
C PHE A 51 -4.12 14.11 -1.14
N GLY A 52 -2.86 14.42 -1.44
CA GLY A 52 -2.47 15.49 -2.37
C GLY A 52 -2.10 14.99 -3.77
N VAL A 53 -1.21 15.73 -4.44
CA VAL A 53 -0.74 15.42 -5.79
C VAL A 53 0.72 14.96 -5.76
N VAL A 54 1.04 13.90 -6.47
CA VAL A 54 2.43 13.42 -6.64
C VAL A 54 2.72 13.25 -8.12
N GLU A 55 3.67 14.02 -8.63
CA GLU A 55 4.20 13.91 -9.98
C GLU A 55 5.62 13.32 -9.93
N GLY A 56 5.73 12.01 -10.16
CA GLY A 56 6.98 11.27 -10.06
C GLY A 56 6.78 9.80 -9.67
N ASP A 57 7.86 9.08 -9.43
CA ASP A 57 7.78 7.66 -9.08
C ASP A 57 7.52 7.48 -7.58
N VAL A 58 6.53 6.66 -7.23
CA VAL A 58 6.14 6.37 -5.84
C VAL A 58 6.44 4.93 -5.51
N ARG A 59 7.22 4.70 -4.46
CA ARG A 59 7.55 3.38 -3.93
C ARG A 59 7.18 3.28 -2.47
N SER A 60 6.30 2.35 -2.12
CA SER A 60 6.05 2.05 -0.71
C SER A 60 5.75 0.58 -0.46
N ARG A 61 5.68 0.17 0.80
CA ARG A 61 5.19 -1.19 1.12
C ARG A 61 3.68 -1.23 1.04
N VAL A 62 3.02 -0.29 1.73
CA VAL A 62 1.57 -0.08 1.66
C VAL A 62 1.34 1.32 1.12
N LEU A 63 0.58 1.44 0.04
CA LEU A 63 0.17 2.71 -0.53
C LEU A 63 -1.35 2.84 -0.46
N VAL A 64 -1.83 3.96 0.07
CA VAL A 64 -3.24 4.32 0.07
C VAL A 64 -3.37 5.66 -0.63
N VAL A 65 -4.08 5.67 -1.75
CA VAL A 65 -4.40 6.87 -2.52
C VAL A 65 -5.81 7.27 -2.18
N GLU A 66 -5.95 8.33 -1.39
CA GLU A 66 -7.23 8.76 -0.84
C GLU A 66 -8.07 9.53 -1.85
N PHE A 67 -9.32 9.81 -1.49
CA PHE A 67 -10.22 10.58 -2.35
C PHE A 67 -9.66 11.99 -2.62
N GLY A 68 -9.71 12.43 -3.88
CA GLY A 68 -9.16 13.72 -4.31
C GLY A 68 -7.64 13.72 -4.52
N ALA A 69 -6.94 12.65 -4.13
CA ALA A 69 -5.52 12.49 -4.39
C ALA A 69 -5.26 12.07 -5.84
N HIS A 70 -4.13 12.54 -6.38
CA HIS A 70 -3.73 12.28 -7.76
C HIS A 70 -2.26 11.90 -7.84
N ILE A 71 -1.96 10.79 -8.50
CA ILE A 71 -0.57 10.35 -8.71
C ILE A 71 -0.31 10.23 -10.22
N GLU A 72 0.68 10.95 -10.71
CA GLU A 72 1.19 10.84 -12.09
C GLU A 72 2.61 10.29 -12.07
N GLY A 73 2.79 9.06 -12.56
CA GLY A 73 4.10 8.42 -12.59
C GLY A 73 4.04 6.91 -12.38
N ARG A 74 5.18 6.28 -12.05
CA ARG A 74 5.21 4.84 -11.77
C ARG A 74 4.95 4.57 -10.30
N VAL A 75 4.02 3.66 -10.03
CA VAL A 75 3.66 3.25 -8.67
C VAL A 75 4.15 1.82 -8.41
N PHE A 76 4.90 1.65 -7.32
CA PHE A 76 5.37 0.36 -6.82
C PHE A 76 4.92 0.16 -5.38
N ALA A 77 4.11 -0.87 -5.12
CA ALA A 77 3.67 -1.22 -3.77
C ALA A 77 3.54 -2.72 -3.53
N GLU A 78 3.65 -3.21 -2.29
CA GLU A 78 3.20 -4.59 -2.00
C GLU A 78 1.67 -4.63 -1.94
N ARG A 79 1.07 -3.66 -1.23
CA ARG A 79 -0.37 -3.48 -1.13
C ARG A 79 -0.75 -2.07 -1.56
N LEU A 80 -1.67 -1.96 -2.51
CA LEU A 80 -2.20 -0.71 -3.02
C LEU A 80 -3.70 -0.64 -2.76
N LEU A 81 -4.17 0.42 -2.11
CA LEU A 81 -5.58 0.77 -1.98
C LEU A 81 -5.84 2.11 -2.69
N VAL A 82 -6.81 2.15 -3.59
CA VAL A 82 -7.08 3.33 -4.41
C VAL A 82 -8.53 3.77 -4.22
N TYR A 83 -8.70 4.97 -3.68
CA TYR A 83 -9.94 5.75 -3.60
C TYR A 83 -9.91 6.96 -4.55
N GLY A 84 -8.71 7.45 -4.88
CA GLY A 84 -8.47 8.61 -5.77
C GLY A 84 -8.15 8.24 -7.22
N SER A 85 -7.23 9.00 -7.82
CA SER A 85 -6.82 8.84 -9.22
C SER A 85 -5.33 8.51 -9.37
N ILE A 86 -5.01 7.55 -10.24
CA ILE A 86 -3.63 7.19 -10.59
C ILE A 86 -3.47 7.14 -12.10
N HIS A 87 -2.51 7.90 -12.63
CA HIS A 87 -2.16 7.96 -14.04
C HIS A 87 -0.73 7.45 -14.23
N GLY A 88 -0.58 6.29 -14.85
CA GLY A 88 0.72 5.69 -15.15
C GLY A 88 0.81 4.20 -14.86
N PRO A 89 2.01 3.61 -14.98
CA PRO A 89 2.22 2.18 -14.74
C PRO A 89 2.12 1.87 -13.24
N VAL A 90 1.28 0.90 -12.89
CA VAL A 90 1.12 0.43 -11.51
C VAL A 90 1.62 -1.00 -11.40
N THR A 91 2.52 -1.24 -10.45
CA THR A 91 3.02 -2.57 -10.11
C THR A 91 2.78 -2.82 -8.63
N ALA A 92 1.86 -3.72 -8.30
CA ALA A 92 1.65 -4.10 -6.91
C ALA A 92 1.18 -5.53 -6.73
N THR A 93 1.52 -6.18 -5.60
CA THR A 93 1.14 -7.58 -5.37
C THR A 93 -0.36 -7.71 -5.15
N ASP A 94 -0.90 -6.92 -4.22
CA ASP A 94 -2.32 -6.84 -3.89
C ASP A 94 -2.84 -5.44 -4.22
N ILE A 95 -3.87 -5.36 -5.07
CA ILE A 95 -4.52 -4.10 -5.44
C ILE A 95 -5.99 -4.14 -5.04
N GLY A 96 -6.43 -3.17 -4.26
CA GLY A 96 -7.83 -2.88 -3.97
C GLY A 96 -8.24 -1.55 -4.59
N ILE A 97 -9.24 -1.57 -5.46
CA ILE A 97 -9.79 -0.39 -6.11
C ILE A 97 -11.19 -0.18 -5.59
N GLU A 98 -11.42 0.98 -4.99
CA GLU A 98 -12.66 1.30 -4.31
C GLU A 98 -13.65 2.03 -5.22
N ALA A 99 -14.89 2.15 -4.76
CA ALA A 99 -15.96 2.75 -5.56
C ALA A 99 -15.59 4.19 -5.95
N SER A 100 -15.68 4.53 -7.24
CA SER A 100 -15.31 5.84 -7.82
C SER A 100 -13.80 6.10 -8.01
N ALA A 101 -12.92 5.17 -7.65
CA ALA A 101 -11.50 5.31 -7.93
C ALA A 101 -11.21 5.17 -9.44
N ARG A 102 -10.19 5.89 -9.92
CA ARG A 102 -9.81 5.93 -11.35
C ARG A 102 -8.35 5.56 -11.54
N ILE A 103 -8.09 4.50 -12.28
CA ILE A 103 -6.72 4.13 -12.67
C ILE A 103 -6.60 4.13 -14.19
N LEU A 104 -5.70 4.95 -14.72
CA LEU A 104 -5.36 5.05 -16.13
C LEU A 104 -3.92 4.58 -16.34
N GLY A 105 -3.73 3.37 -16.88
CA GLY A 105 -2.41 2.86 -17.18
C GLY A 105 -2.29 1.34 -17.10
N ASN A 106 -1.08 0.84 -17.30
CA ASN A 106 -0.83 -0.61 -17.26
C ASN A 106 -0.68 -1.07 -15.82
N ILE A 107 -1.44 -2.09 -15.44
CA ILE A 107 -1.50 -2.59 -14.06
C ILE A 107 -0.96 -4.02 -14.02
N THR A 108 0.13 -4.21 -13.30
CA THR A 108 0.70 -5.54 -13.01
C THR A 108 0.36 -5.91 -11.58
N HIS A 109 -0.35 -7.03 -11.41
CA HIS A 109 -0.79 -7.50 -10.11
C HIS A 109 -0.80 -9.01 -9.98
N ASN A 110 -0.76 -9.50 -8.75
CA ASN A 110 -1.00 -10.90 -8.43
C ASN A 110 -2.44 -11.13 -7.94
N SER A 111 -2.96 -10.20 -7.14
CA SER A 111 -4.34 -10.17 -6.65
C SER A 111 -4.95 -8.80 -6.90
N LEU A 112 -6.18 -8.77 -7.42
CA LEU A 112 -6.91 -7.55 -7.73
C LEU A 112 -8.35 -7.66 -7.27
N MET A 113 -8.76 -6.71 -6.42
CA MET A 113 -10.13 -6.51 -5.98
C MET A 113 -10.64 -5.19 -6.56
N ILE A 114 -11.83 -5.22 -7.15
CA ILE A 114 -12.46 -4.05 -7.77
C ILE A 114 -13.85 -3.92 -7.16
N ALA A 115 -14.10 -2.83 -6.44
CA ALA A 115 -15.40 -2.50 -5.91
C ALA A 115 -16.37 -2.07 -7.04
N PRO A 116 -17.68 -2.30 -6.89
CA PRO A 116 -18.67 -1.80 -7.84
C PRO A 116 -18.58 -0.29 -8.01
N GLY A 117 -18.48 0.18 -9.26
CA GLY A 117 -18.35 1.61 -9.58
C GLY A 117 -16.92 2.15 -9.67
N ALA A 118 -15.90 1.32 -9.49
CA ALA A 118 -14.52 1.66 -9.84
C ALA A 118 -14.32 1.73 -11.37
N PHE A 119 -13.50 2.67 -11.82
CA PHE A 119 -13.14 2.83 -13.24
C PHE A 119 -11.66 2.52 -13.45
N LEU A 120 -11.38 1.53 -14.30
CA LEU A 120 -10.02 1.09 -14.60
C LEU A 120 -9.85 0.97 -16.10
N GLU A 121 -8.90 1.72 -16.64
CA GLU A 121 -8.58 1.74 -18.07
C GLU A 121 -7.08 1.44 -18.25
N GLY A 122 -6.78 0.24 -18.76
CA GLY A 122 -5.42 -0.27 -18.83
C GLY A 122 -5.29 -1.51 -19.71
N ARG A 123 -4.18 -1.65 -20.43
CA ARG A 123 -3.90 -2.87 -21.21
C ARG A 123 -3.51 -4.00 -20.25
N ARG A 124 -4.27 -5.09 -20.25
CA ARG A 124 -3.96 -6.30 -19.47
C ARG A 124 -3.07 -7.24 -20.29
N PRO A 125 -1.81 -7.50 -19.93
CA PRO A 125 -1.17 -8.75 -20.35
C PRO A 125 -1.75 -9.87 -19.47
N TRP A 126 -2.81 -10.51 -19.94
CA TRP A 126 -3.33 -11.75 -19.36
C TRP A 126 -2.24 -12.83 -19.45
N ARG A 127 -1.74 -13.33 -18.31
CA ARG A 127 -0.85 -14.50 -18.25
C ARG A 127 -1.62 -15.71 -17.71
N PRO A 128 -1.97 -16.70 -18.54
CA PRO A 128 -2.52 -17.96 -18.04
C PRO A 128 -1.44 -18.73 -17.28
N ARG A 129 -1.85 -19.47 -16.23
CA ARG A 129 -0.98 -20.50 -15.64
C ARG A 129 -0.73 -21.59 -16.69
N PRO A 130 0.51 -22.03 -16.92
CA PRO A 130 0.76 -23.19 -17.74
C PRO A 130 0.15 -24.41 -17.04
N VAL A 131 -0.75 -25.11 -17.71
CA VAL A 131 -1.17 -26.45 -17.30
C VAL A 131 0.02 -27.37 -17.53
N VAL A 132 0.59 -27.88 -16.44
CA VAL A 132 1.61 -28.94 -16.51
C VAL A 132 0.84 -30.23 -16.83
N GLY A 133 1.11 -30.79 -18.01
CA GLY A 133 0.60 -32.10 -18.44
C GLY A 133 1.44 -33.24 -17.91
#